data_AF-A0A7L5FC16-F1
#
_entry.id   AF-A0A7L5FC16-F1
#
_cell.length_a   1.000
_cell.length_b   1.000
_cell.length_c   1.000
_cell.angle_alpha   90.00
_cell.angle_beta   90.00
_cell.angle_gamma   90.00
#
_symmetry.space_group_name_H-M   'P 1'
#
loop_
_entity.id
_entity.type
_entity.pdbx_description
1 polymer ?
#
loop_
_entity_poly.entity_id
_entity_poly.type
_entity_poly.pdbx_seq_one_letter_code
_entity_poly.pdbx_strand_id
1 'polypeptide(L)'
;MQTLLHYFLHLVFPLGIAWMFFNKEWKKAYLILLLTMLVDLDHLLASPIFDADRCSINFHPLHSYYAMVFYVGLLFLRKPFRILGIGLLFHMFTDLMDCLLTYQNCKDCLAASPALDVLELISRW
;
A
#
# COMPACT_ATOMS: atom_id res chain seq x y z
N MET A 1 12.39 11.58 -6.86
CA MET A 1 11.11 12.13 -6.33
C MET A 1 10.21 11.02 -5.81
N GLN A 2 9.99 9.96 -6.58
CA GLN A 2 9.19 8.78 -6.20
C GLN A 2 9.50 8.24 -4.79
N THR A 3 10.76 7.97 -4.46
CA THR A 3 11.17 7.52 -3.11
C THR A 3 10.72 8.45 -1.97
N LEU A 4 10.79 9.78 -2.18
CA LEU A 4 10.35 10.75 -1.18
C LEU A 4 8.83 10.67 -0.98
N LEU A 5 8.07 10.56 -2.07
CA LEU A 5 6.63 10.41 -2.03
C LEU A 5 6.23 9.10 -1.33
N HIS A 6 6.87 7.99 -1.69
CA HIS A 6 6.61 6.67 -1.11
C HIS A 6 6.80 6.67 0.41
N TYR A 7 7.95 7.10 0.92
CA TYR A 7 8.17 7.16 2.37
C TYR A 7 7.32 8.21 3.07
N PHE A 8 7.01 9.32 2.41
CA PHE A 8 6.08 10.31 2.97
C PHE A 8 4.68 9.71 3.14
N LEU A 9 4.18 8.98 2.16
CA LEU A 9 2.88 8.33 2.22
C LEU A 9 2.86 7.17 3.22
N HIS A 10 3.93 6.38 3.35
CA HIS A 10 3.97 5.30 4.34
C HIS A 10 4.15 5.77 5.78
N LEU A 11 4.92 6.84 6.01
CA LEU A 11 5.33 7.24 7.38
C LEU A 11 4.66 8.52 7.86
N VAL A 12 4.63 9.57 7.03
CA VAL A 12 4.21 10.91 7.48
C VAL A 12 2.72 11.14 7.25
N PHE A 13 2.19 10.78 6.09
CA PHE A 13 0.77 10.98 5.77
C PHE A 13 -0.20 10.25 6.73
N PRO A 14 0.10 9.04 7.26
CA PRO A 14 -0.76 8.40 8.24
C PRO A 14 -0.92 9.20 9.53
N LEU A 15 0.02 10.09 9.86
CA LEU A 15 -0.15 11.06 10.95
C LEU A 15 -1.31 12.03 10.65
N GLY A 16 -1.39 12.51 9.41
CA GLY A 16 -2.51 13.34 8.95
C GLY A 16 -3.85 12.63 9.04
N ILE A 17 -3.90 11.36 8.60
CA ILE A 17 -5.11 10.50 8.74
C ILE A 17 -5.48 10.34 10.22
N ALA A 18 -4.50 10.00 11.07
CA ALA A 18 -4.72 9.82 12.50
C ALA A 18 -5.23 11.10 13.18
N TRP A 19 -4.65 12.24 12.85
CA TRP A 19 -5.00 13.53 13.43
C TRP A 19 -6.39 14.00 12.99
N MET A 20 -6.73 13.84 11.71
CA MET A 20 -8.01 14.28 11.15
C MET A 20 -9.19 13.40 11.58
N PHE A 21 -9.04 12.07 11.53
CA PHE A 21 -10.15 11.13 11.76
C PHE A 21 -10.19 10.55 13.17
N PHE A 22 -9.09 10.60 13.92
CA PHE A 22 -8.96 10.00 15.25
C PHE A 22 -8.41 10.99 16.29
N ASN A 23 -8.71 12.28 16.14
CA ASN A 23 -8.17 13.40 16.94
C ASN A 23 -8.06 13.15 18.46
N LYS A 24 -9.04 12.53 19.11
CA LYS A 24 -9.02 12.25 20.56
C LYS A 24 -7.95 11.24 20.98
N GLU A 25 -7.58 10.32 20.09
CA GLU A 25 -6.63 9.24 20.35
C GLU A 25 -5.60 9.12 19.21
N TRP A 26 -5.25 10.25 18.57
CA TRP A 26 -4.48 10.27 17.33
C TRP A 26 -3.13 9.55 17.47
N LYS A 27 -2.47 9.62 18.64
CA LYS A 27 -1.20 8.92 18.89
C LYS A 27 -1.35 7.40 18.79
N LYS A 28 -2.41 6.85 19.39
CA LYS A 28 -2.70 5.40 19.33
C LYS A 28 -3.08 5.00 17.90
N ALA A 29 -3.91 5.79 17.23
CA ALA A 29 -4.31 5.53 15.85
C ALA A 29 -3.09 5.57 14.91
N TYR A 30 -2.21 6.55 15.06
CA TYR A 30 -0.98 6.67 14.29
C TYR A 30 -0.05 5.48 14.50
N LEU A 31 0.15 5.03 15.76
CA LEU A 31 0.93 3.82 16.02
C LEU A 31 0.32 2.58 15.36
N ILE A 32 -1.01 2.42 15.39
CA ILE A 32 -1.68 1.30 14.70
C ILE A 32 -1.49 1.40 13.18
N LEU A 33 -1.58 2.60 12.59
CA LEU A 33 -1.32 2.81 11.16
C LEU A 33 0.15 2.52 10.80
N LEU A 34 1.11 2.87 11.65
CA LEU A 34 2.51 2.49 11.42
C LEU A 34 2.74 0.98 11.54
N LEU A 35 2.01 0.29 12.40
CA LEU A 35 2.10 -1.17 12.51
C LEU A 35 1.62 -1.89 11.25
N THR A 36 0.77 -1.27 10.42
CA THR A 36 0.34 -1.91 9.16
C THR A 36 1.46 -1.99 8.13
N MET A 37 2.55 -1.21 8.28
CA MET A 37 3.74 -1.31 7.44
C MET A 37 4.42 -2.68 7.53
N LEU A 38 4.15 -3.45 8.60
CA LEU A 38 4.63 -4.84 8.71
C LEU A 38 4.06 -5.78 7.66
N VAL A 39 3.07 -5.34 6.87
CA VAL A 39 2.57 -6.09 5.72
C VAL A 39 3.69 -6.38 4.70
N ASP A 40 4.67 -5.49 4.57
CA ASP A 40 5.84 -5.64 3.67
C ASP A 40 6.77 -6.79 4.06
N LEU A 41 6.59 -7.41 5.23
CA LEU A 41 7.35 -8.60 5.58
C LEU A 41 7.10 -9.76 4.61
N ASP A 42 6.01 -9.72 3.82
CA ASP A 42 5.77 -10.69 2.75
C ASP A 42 6.74 -10.54 1.56
N HIS A 43 7.49 -9.43 1.46
CA HIS A 43 8.58 -9.28 0.49
C HIS A 43 9.71 -10.28 0.73
N LEU A 44 9.89 -10.74 1.96
CA LEU A 44 10.87 -11.78 2.30
C LEU A 44 10.56 -13.12 1.64
N LEU A 45 9.34 -13.31 1.12
CA LEU A 45 8.92 -14.51 0.39
C LEU A 45 9.25 -14.45 -1.11
N ALA A 46 9.73 -13.31 -1.61
CA ALA A 46 10.06 -13.12 -3.02
C ALA A 46 11.52 -13.43 -3.35
N SER A 47 11.75 -13.81 -4.62
CA SER A 47 13.08 -13.94 -5.19
C SER A 47 13.14 -13.14 -6.51
N PRO A 48 13.98 -12.09 -6.60
CA PRO A 48 14.82 -11.52 -5.54
C PRO A 48 14.00 -10.82 -4.43
N ILE A 49 14.56 -10.68 -3.22
CA ILE A 49 13.87 -10.02 -2.11
C ILE A 49 13.62 -8.53 -2.43
N PHE A 50 14.64 -7.84 -2.92
CA PHE A 50 14.54 -6.44 -3.35
C PHE A 50 14.70 -6.35 -4.86
N ASP A 51 13.77 -5.65 -5.49
CA ASP A 51 13.77 -5.34 -6.91
C ASP A 51 13.14 -3.96 -7.10
N ALA A 52 13.85 -3.05 -7.78
CA ALA A 52 13.39 -1.68 -7.99
C ALA A 52 12.34 -1.59 -9.10
N ASP A 53 12.30 -2.57 -10.01
CA ASP A 53 11.41 -2.61 -11.17
C ASP A 53 10.25 -3.59 -10.96
N ARG A 54 9.90 -3.88 -9.70
CA ARG A 54 8.78 -4.76 -9.35
C ARG A 54 7.62 -3.99 -8.74
N CYS A 55 6.42 -4.25 -9.29
CA CYS A 55 5.19 -3.83 -8.65
C CYS A 55 4.75 -4.86 -7.58
N SER A 56 4.58 -4.41 -6.34
CA SER A 56 4.16 -5.27 -5.21
C SER A 56 2.71 -5.77 -5.35
N ILE A 57 1.85 -4.97 -6.00
CA ILE A 57 0.42 -5.25 -6.16
C ILE A 57 0.22 -6.56 -6.92
N ASN A 58 -0.55 -7.47 -6.31
CA ASN A 58 -0.85 -8.80 -6.83
C ASN A 58 0.38 -9.71 -7.05
N PHE A 59 1.57 -9.30 -6.62
CA PHE A 59 2.78 -10.11 -6.65
C PHE A 59 3.01 -10.83 -5.31
N HIS A 60 2.90 -10.10 -4.19
CA HIS A 60 3.11 -10.68 -2.86
C HIS A 60 1.79 -11.17 -2.22
N PRO A 61 1.83 -12.19 -1.33
CA PRO A 61 0.62 -12.76 -0.73
C PRO A 61 -0.28 -11.75 0.01
N LEU A 62 0.30 -10.85 0.81
CA LEU A 62 -0.46 -9.84 1.57
C LEU A 62 -0.79 -8.60 0.74
N HIS A 63 -0.18 -8.48 -0.45
CA HIS A 63 -0.47 -7.49 -1.49
C HIS A 63 -1.39 -8.05 -2.59
N SER A 64 -1.96 -9.25 -2.39
CA SER A 64 -2.89 -9.86 -3.33
C SER A 64 -4.26 -9.18 -3.30
N TYR A 65 -4.99 -9.26 -4.42
CA TYR A 65 -6.37 -8.75 -4.46
C TYR A 65 -7.28 -9.42 -3.42
N TYR A 66 -7.05 -10.70 -3.12
CA TYR A 66 -7.76 -11.42 -2.06
C TYR A 66 -7.50 -10.80 -0.67
N ALA A 67 -6.26 -10.44 -0.38
CA ALA A 67 -5.91 -9.75 0.87
C ALA A 67 -6.57 -8.37 0.94
N MET A 68 -6.59 -7.61 -0.16
CA MET A 68 -7.26 -6.31 -0.23
C MET A 68 -8.76 -6.39 0.05
N VAL A 69 -9.46 -7.39 -0.50
CA VAL A 69 -10.88 -7.63 -0.19
C VAL A 69 -11.08 -7.87 1.31
N PHE A 70 -10.21 -8.64 1.94
CA PHE A 70 -10.23 -8.83 3.39
C PHE A 70 -10.00 -7.51 4.15
N TYR A 71 -9.05 -6.67 3.72
CA TYR A 71 -8.80 -5.36 4.34
C TYR A 71 -9.98 -4.40 4.20
N VAL A 72 -10.70 -4.44 3.08
CA VAL A 72 -11.99 -3.73 2.92
C VAL A 72 -13.01 -4.22 3.94
N GLY A 73 -13.08 -5.54 4.18
CA GLY A 73 -13.92 -6.12 5.23
C GLY A 73 -13.63 -5.55 6.63
N LEU A 74 -12.35 -5.31 6.95
CA LEU A 74 -11.94 -4.75 8.25
C LEU A 74 -12.52 -3.34 8.50
N LEU A 75 -12.82 -2.57 7.44
CA LEU A 75 -13.41 -1.23 7.58
C LEU A 75 -14.78 -1.24 8.28
N PHE A 76 -15.55 -2.31 8.12
CA PHE A 76 -16.89 -2.44 8.68
C PHE A 76 -16.89 -2.86 10.16
N LEU A 77 -15.75 -3.32 10.67
CA LEU A 77 -15.59 -3.70 12.07
C LEU A 77 -15.41 -2.46 12.98
N ARG A 78 -15.44 -2.68 14.30
CA ARG A 78 -15.14 -1.63 15.30
C ARG A 78 -13.62 -1.46 15.46
N LYS A 79 -13.20 -0.40 16.17
CA LYS A 79 -11.80 -0.23 16.55
C LYS A 79 -11.33 -1.43 17.39
N PRO A 80 -10.09 -1.93 17.22
CA PRO A 80 -9.03 -1.38 16.37
C PRO A 80 -9.06 -1.82 14.91
N PHE A 81 -9.86 -2.84 14.54
CA PHE A 81 -9.86 -3.44 13.19
C PHE A 81 -10.12 -2.43 12.08
N ARG A 82 -11.02 -1.47 12.28
CA ARG A 82 -11.24 -0.39 11.30
C ARG A 82 -9.99 0.42 10.98
N ILE A 83 -9.15 0.70 11.99
CA ILE A 83 -7.91 1.47 11.82
C ILE A 83 -6.89 0.62 11.07
N LEU A 84 -6.82 -0.68 11.38
CA LEU A 84 -5.99 -1.64 10.63
C LEU A 84 -6.40 -1.71 9.15
N GLY A 85 -7.71 -1.81 8.86
CA GLY A 85 -8.21 -1.81 7.49
C GLY A 85 -7.85 -0.53 6.73
N ILE A 86 -7.99 0.64 7.38
CA ILE A 86 -7.58 1.92 6.78
C ILE A 86 -6.07 1.93 6.49
N GLY A 87 -5.23 1.52 7.45
CA GLY A 87 -3.78 1.49 7.29
C GLY A 87 -3.33 0.55 6.18
N LEU A 88 -3.85 -0.69 6.17
CA LEU A 88 -3.52 -1.68 5.16
C LEU A 88 -3.97 -1.24 3.76
N LEU A 89 -5.18 -0.70 3.60
CA LEU A 89 -5.63 -0.20 2.29
C LEU A 89 -4.85 1.03 1.84
N PHE A 90 -4.48 1.91 2.77
CA PHE A 90 -3.64 3.06 2.46
C PHE A 90 -2.22 2.65 2.07
N HIS A 91 -1.68 1.60 2.70
CA HIS A 91 -0.43 0.96 2.28
C HIS A 91 -0.51 0.47 0.84
N MET A 92 -1.55 -0.32 0.51
CA MET A 92 -1.77 -0.80 -0.87
C MET A 92 -1.92 0.34 -1.87
N PHE A 93 -2.57 1.44 -1.47
CA PHE A 93 -2.67 2.63 -2.30
C PHE A 93 -1.30 3.27 -2.56
N THR A 94 -0.47 3.39 -1.53
CA THR A 94 0.90 3.93 -1.66
C THR A 94 1.75 3.09 -2.60
N ASP A 95 1.69 1.77 -2.49
CA ASP A 95 2.44 0.86 -3.37
C ASP A 95 1.91 0.89 -4.81
N LEU A 96 0.58 1.02 -5.00
CA LEU A 96 0.00 1.22 -6.32
C LEU A 96 0.47 2.52 -6.96
N MET A 97 0.60 3.61 -6.19
CA MET A 97 1.16 4.86 -6.69
C MET A 97 2.62 4.68 -7.14
N ASP A 98 3.41 3.92 -6.39
CA ASP A 98 4.78 3.60 -6.76
C ASP A 98 4.84 2.81 -8.08
N CYS A 99 3.98 1.77 -8.21
CA CYS A 99 3.86 1.01 -9.45
C CYS A 99 3.46 1.88 -10.65
N LEU A 100 2.52 2.82 -10.48
CA LEU A 100 2.08 3.70 -11.55
C LEU A 100 3.18 4.67 -11.98
N LEU A 101 3.93 5.23 -11.03
CA LEU A 101 5.08 6.08 -11.34
C LEU A 101 6.15 5.30 -12.11
N THR A 102 6.48 4.09 -11.67
CA THR A 102 7.40 3.21 -12.40
C THR A 102 6.87 2.90 -13.80
N TYR A 103 5.59 2.54 -13.95
CA TYR A 103 4.97 2.24 -15.25
C TYR A 103 4.99 3.43 -16.22
N GLN A 104 4.72 4.63 -15.72
CA GLN A 104 4.75 5.86 -16.52
C GLN A 104 6.16 6.21 -17.00
N ASN A 105 7.18 5.91 -16.18
CA ASN A 105 8.57 6.14 -16.54
C ASN A 105 9.12 5.03 -17.47
N CYS A 106 8.71 3.78 -17.26
CA CYS A 106 9.16 2.62 -18.02
C CYS A 106 8.05 1.55 -18.06
N LYS A 107 7.34 1.47 -19.18
CA LYS A 107 6.29 0.46 -19.37
C LYS A 107 6.84 -0.96 -19.44
N ASP A 108 7.95 -1.13 -20.15
CA ASP A 108 8.59 -2.44 -20.36
C ASP A 108 9.10 -3.06 -19.04
N CYS A 109 9.47 -2.22 -18.07
CA CYS A 109 9.92 -2.65 -16.75
C CYS A 109 8.83 -3.44 -16.00
N LEU A 110 7.56 -3.14 -16.24
CA LEU A 110 6.41 -3.80 -15.59
C LEU A 110 5.61 -4.67 -16.56
N ALA A 111 6.12 -4.97 -17.76
CA ALA A 111 5.41 -5.77 -18.76
C ALA A 111 5.07 -7.20 -18.29
N ALA A 112 5.82 -7.73 -17.32
CA ALA A 112 5.56 -9.04 -16.71
C ALA A 112 4.83 -8.94 -15.36
N SER A 113 4.39 -7.74 -14.94
CA SER A 113 3.74 -7.56 -13.66
C SER A 113 2.36 -8.25 -13.62
N PRO A 114 2.04 -8.98 -12.54
CA PRO A 114 0.69 -9.52 -12.33
C PRO A 114 -0.43 -8.47 -12.23
N ALA A 115 -0.08 -7.19 -12.12
CA ALA A 115 -1.00 -6.06 -12.05
C ALA A 115 -1.01 -5.19 -13.32
N LEU A 116 -0.38 -5.62 -14.43
CA LEU A 116 -0.24 -4.83 -15.65
C LEU A 116 -1.58 -4.28 -16.16
N ASP A 117 -2.63 -5.10 -16.21
CA ASP A 117 -3.96 -4.69 -16.67
C ASP A 117 -4.54 -3.53 -15.85
N VAL A 118 -4.29 -3.52 -14.53
CA VAL A 118 -4.73 -2.45 -13.63
C VAL A 118 -3.94 -1.17 -13.90
N LEU A 119 -2.62 -1.29 -14.08
CA LEU A 119 -1.76 -0.14 -14.38
C LEU A 119 -2.11 0.50 -15.74
N GLU A 120 -2.35 -0.33 -16.75
CA GLU A 120 -2.83 0.12 -18.06
C GLU A 120 -4.18 0.82 -17.97
N LEU A 121 -5.14 0.23 -17.26
CA LEU A 121 -6.47 0.80 -17.12
C LEU A 121 -6.40 2.18 -16.47
N ILE A 122 -5.69 2.32 -15.35
CA ILE A 122 -5.57 3.58 -14.62
C ILE A 122 -4.83 4.63 -15.46
N SER A 123 -3.78 4.24 -16.19
CA SER A 123 -2.96 5.18 -16.98
C SER A 123 -3.62 5.66 -18.27
N ARG A 124 -4.78 5.12 -18.65
CA ARG A 124 -5.56 5.54 -19.83
C ARG A 124 -6.49 6.72 -19.55
N TRP A 125 -6.75 7.04 -18.28
CA TRP A 125 -7.60 8.15 -17.83
C TRP A 125 -6.77 9.35 -17.39
#